data_AF-A0A2V9K0A3-F1
#
_entry.id   AF-A0A2V9K0A3-F1
#
_cell.length_a   1.000
_cell.length_b   1.000
_cell.length_c   1.000
_cell.angle_alpha   90.00
_cell.angle_beta   90.00
_cell.angle_gamma   90.00
#
_symmetry.space_group_name_H-M   'P 1'
#
loop_
_entity.id
_entity.type
_entity.pdbx_description
1 polymer ?
#
loop_
_entity_poly.entity_id
_entity_poly.type
_entity_poly.pdbx_seq_one_letter_code
_entity_poly.pdbx_strand_id
1 'polypeptide(L)'
;NNFGLPPSNRTMTSVARCLEEARAVRDDHHFRVVQLPMNLYESGGALVANNGGRSVLEFCREEGLGVLVNRPLNAFSGRRMIRLADFVKPGEKPPGREALREILAPLGAHEARLGPELGVELAGGGDKGLAALVEEIVPRLESPAHWEQAAGPYVIRPLQTWLRRCQEKLAHDMRWQAWQLDFIQLCNTTFERVSRFLATREQALSDRVRKALQAAGHPESRETLSRMALNVLASLPGLDCVLCGMRRTEYVADAMGVAEMTPVEGLGILSNFQP
;
A
#
# COMPACT_ATOMS: atom_id res chain seq x y z
N ASN A 1 3.40 -2.06 19.49
CA ASN A 1 2.32 -1.59 20.38
C ASN A 1 1.20 -2.61 20.34
N ASN A 2 1.16 -3.48 21.34
CA ASN A 2 0.35 -4.70 21.34
C ASN A 2 -0.92 -4.52 22.18
N PHE A 3 -1.42 -3.28 22.26
CA PHE A 3 -2.55 -2.90 23.10
C PHE A 3 -3.86 -3.55 22.68
N GLY A 4 -4.04 -3.91 21.40
CA GLY A 4 -5.24 -4.59 20.92
C GLY A 4 -5.20 -6.12 21.00
N LEU A 5 -4.12 -6.74 21.53
CA LEU A 5 -4.02 -8.20 21.58
C LEU A 5 -4.90 -8.80 22.70
N PRO A 6 -5.37 -10.05 22.56
CA PRO A 6 -6.09 -10.76 23.61
C PRO A 6 -5.30 -10.82 24.92
N PRO A 7 -5.97 -10.81 26.10
CA PRO A 7 -5.30 -10.94 27.40
C PRO A 7 -4.42 -12.18 27.55
N SER A 8 -4.74 -13.26 26.83
CA SER A 8 -3.97 -14.51 26.81
C SER A 8 -2.66 -14.42 26.01
N ASN A 9 -2.48 -13.38 25.19
CA ASN A 9 -1.27 -13.22 24.41
C ASN A 9 -0.12 -12.68 25.28
N ARG A 10 0.99 -13.42 25.33
CA ARG A 10 2.17 -13.08 26.16
C ARG A 10 2.80 -11.73 25.83
N THR A 11 2.57 -11.21 24.63
CA THR A 11 3.11 -9.93 24.19
C THR A 11 2.13 -8.78 24.31
N MET A 12 0.91 -9.03 24.81
CA MET A 12 -0.10 -7.99 25.07
C MET A 12 0.44 -6.96 26.07
N THR A 13 0.13 -5.69 25.81
CA THR A 13 0.44 -4.58 26.72
C THR A 13 -0.86 -3.96 27.18
N SER A 14 -1.06 -3.78 28.49
CA SER A 14 -2.27 -3.15 29.04
C SER A 14 -2.05 -1.64 29.19
N VAL A 15 -2.95 -0.84 28.61
CA VAL A 15 -2.97 0.61 28.81
C VAL A 15 -3.27 0.95 30.26
N ALA A 16 -4.19 0.21 30.90
CA ALA A 16 -4.54 0.40 32.31
C ALA A 16 -3.30 0.30 33.21
N ARG A 17 -2.51 -0.76 33.03
CA ARG A 17 -1.24 -0.90 33.76
C ARG A 17 -0.27 0.24 33.44
N CYS A 18 -0.11 0.64 32.18
CA CYS A 18 0.76 1.77 31.84
C CYS A 18 0.34 3.06 32.56
N LEU A 19 -0.96 3.32 32.67
CA LEU A 19 -1.50 4.49 33.37
C LEU A 19 -1.30 4.39 34.89
N GLU A 20 -1.53 3.22 35.48
CA GLU A 20 -1.26 2.95 36.90
C GLU A 20 0.21 3.21 37.26
N GLU A 21 1.14 2.68 36.46
CA GLU A 21 2.58 2.91 36.67
C GLU A 21 2.94 4.39 36.52
N ALA A 22 2.33 5.11 35.57
CA ALA A 22 2.56 6.53 35.39
C ALA A 22 2.09 7.35 36.61
N ARG A 23 0.92 7.03 37.16
CA ARG A 23 0.37 7.63 38.39
C ARG A 23 1.24 7.32 39.61
N ALA A 24 1.75 6.08 39.72
CA ALA A 24 2.61 5.67 40.83
C ALA A 24 3.95 6.43 40.86
N VAL A 25 4.46 6.85 39.69
CA VAL A 25 5.67 7.69 39.61
C VAL A 25 5.38 9.13 40.02
N ARG A 26 4.28 9.73 39.52
CA ARG A 26 3.84 11.09 39.89
C ARG A 26 2.38 11.32 39.51
N ASP A 27 1.65 12.05 40.35
CA ASP A 27 0.25 12.38 40.09
C ASP A 27 0.06 13.25 38.82
N ASP A 28 0.98 14.17 38.54
CA ASP A 28 0.97 15.03 37.35
C ASP A 28 1.77 14.43 36.16
N HIS A 29 1.62 13.13 35.92
CA HIS A 29 2.30 12.43 34.84
C HIS A 29 1.90 12.94 33.43
N HIS A 30 2.78 12.71 32.45
CA HIS A 30 2.56 13.12 31.06
C HIS A 30 2.11 11.98 30.13
N PHE A 31 1.80 10.81 30.67
CA PHE A 31 1.17 9.74 29.89
C PHE A 31 -0.26 10.15 29.53
N ARG A 32 -0.44 10.62 28.29
CA ARG A 32 -1.69 11.21 27.79
C ARG A 32 -2.14 10.65 26.45
N VAL A 33 -1.31 9.83 25.80
CA VAL A 33 -1.51 9.41 24.42
C VAL A 33 -1.11 7.95 24.24
N VAL A 34 -1.96 7.16 23.57
CA VAL A 34 -1.71 5.77 23.20
C VAL A 34 -1.72 5.66 21.68
N GLN A 35 -0.70 5.01 21.12
CA GLN A 35 -0.68 4.66 19.71
C GLN A 35 -0.75 3.15 19.51
N LEU A 36 -1.61 2.66 18.62
CA LEU A 36 -1.72 1.24 18.31
C LEU A 36 -2.08 0.96 16.84
N PRO A 37 -1.71 -0.20 16.30
CA PRO A 37 -2.22 -0.63 15.00
C PRO A 37 -3.72 -0.90 15.09
N MET A 38 -4.50 -0.38 14.14
CA MET A 38 -5.91 -0.71 14.02
C MET A 38 -6.39 -0.54 12.58
N ASN A 39 -7.14 -1.51 12.09
CA ASN A 39 -7.81 -1.52 10.79
C ASN A 39 -8.94 -2.57 10.83
N LEU A 40 -9.57 -2.85 9.69
CA LEU A 40 -10.69 -3.81 9.61
C LEU A 40 -10.32 -5.23 10.08
N TYR A 41 -9.05 -5.64 9.93
CA TYR A 41 -8.55 -6.96 10.31
C TYR A 41 -7.88 -6.95 11.70
N GLU A 42 -7.43 -5.78 12.16
CA GLU A 42 -6.77 -5.57 13.44
C GLU A 42 -7.69 -4.73 14.37
N SER A 43 -8.92 -5.20 14.60
CA SER A 43 -9.96 -4.48 15.36
C SER A 43 -9.83 -4.60 16.89
N GLY A 44 -8.80 -5.29 17.38
CA GLY A 44 -8.70 -5.66 18.79
C GLY A 44 -8.67 -4.49 19.77
N GLY A 45 -8.13 -3.33 19.39
CA GLY A 45 -8.19 -2.16 20.27
C GLY A 45 -9.61 -1.62 20.50
N ALA A 46 -10.55 -1.91 19.60
CA ALA A 46 -11.97 -1.56 19.73
C ALA A 46 -12.81 -2.69 20.35
N LEU A 47 -12.49 -3.95 20.05
CA LEU A 47 -13.34 -5.11 20.39
C LEU A 47 -12.86 -5.96 21.56
N VAL A 48 -11.57 -5.94 21.89
CA VAL A 48 -11.00 -6.83 22.91
C VAL A 48 -10.97 -6.12 24.26
N ALA A 49 -11.77 -6.62 25.20
CA ALA A 49 -11.74 -6.19 26.58
C ALA A 49 -10.48 -6.69 27.32
N ASN A 50 -9.41 -5.88 27.34
CA ASN A 50 -8.13 -6.21 27.98
C ASN A 50 -7.61 -5.15 28.96
N ASN A 51 -8.40 -4.12 29.26
CA ASN A 51 -8.07 -3.06 30.24
C ASN A 51 -9.11 -3.01 31.36
N GLY A 52 -9.21 -4.10 32.13
CA GLY A 52 -10.18 -4.21 33.23
C GLY A 52 -11.63 -4.24 32.73
N GLY A 53 -11.92 -5.17 31.81
CA GLY A 53 -13.26 -5.36 31.22
C GLY A 53 -13.60 -4.41 30.07
N ARG A 54 -12.73 -3.46 29.74
CA ARG A 54 -12.90 -2.46 28.67
C ARG A 54 -11.91 -2.67 27.54
N SER A 55 -12.29 -2.28 26.33
CA SER A 55 -11.37 -2.16 25.19
C SER A 55 -10.37 -1.03 25.39
N VAL A 56 -9.39 -0.91 24.49
CA VAL A 56 -8.43 0.21 24.52
C VAL A 56 -9.16 1.54 24.32
N LEU A 57 -10.07 1.60 23.34
CA LEU A 57 -10.82 2.83 23.03
C LEU A 57 -11.72 3.25 24.20
N GLU A 58 -12.44 2.30 24.78
CA GLU A 58 -13.31 2.56 25.94
C GLU A 58 -12.51 3.06 27.14
N PHE A 59 -11.44 2.35 27.50
CA PHE A 59 -10.59 2.70 28.64
C PHE A 59 -9.93 4.08 28.46
N CYS A 60 -9.35 4.35 27.29
CA CYS A 60 -8.69 5.63 27.02
C CYS A 60 -9.68 6.79 27.09
N ARG A 61 -10.88 6.62 26.52
CA ARG A 61 -11.94 7.64 26.56
C ARG A 61 -12.38 7.96 27.99
N GLU A 62 -12.53 6.95 28.85
CA GLU A 62 -12.91 7.14 30.26
C GLU A 62 -11.81 7.84 31.07
N GLU A 63 -10.54 7.53 30.79
CA GLU A 63 -9.39 8.10 31.51
C GLU A 63 -8.86 9.41 30.88
N GLY A 64 -9.48 9.90 29.80
CA GLY A 64 -9.06 11.13 29.12
C GLY A 64 -7.72 11.02 28.38
N LEU A 65 -7.38 9.84 27.87
CA LEU A 65 -6.19 9.59 27.05
C LEU A 65 -6.54 9.68 25.56
N GLY A 66 -5.70 10.38 24.79
CA GLY A 66 -5.82 10.41 23.34
C GLY A 66 -5.37 9.10 22.69
N VAL A 67 -6.05 8.68 21.63
CA VAL A 67 -5.74 7.46 20.87
C VAL A 67 -5.40 7.79 19.43
N LEU A 68 -4.23 7.36 18.98
CA LEU A 68 -3.85 7.37 17.56
C LEU A 68 -3.75 5.95 17.02
N VAL A 69 -4.35 5.69 15.86
CA VAL A 69 -4.17 4.41 15.17
C VAL A 69 -3.24 4.54 13.99
N ASN A 70 -2.34 3.58 13.82
CA ASN A 70 -1.50 3.47 12.63
C ASN A 70 -1.83 2.21 11.83
N ARG A 71 -1.29 2.15 10.60
CA ARG A 71 -1.59 1.09 9.61
C ARG A 71 -3.09 0.91 9.32
N PRO A 72 -3.87 2.00 9.15
CA PRO A 72 -5.31 1.88 8.89
C PRO A 72 -5.64 1.19 7.56
N LEU A 73 -4.72 1.24 6.59
CA LEU A 73 -4.93 0.71 5.24
C LEU A 73 -4.02 -0.48 4.88
N ASN A 74 -3.18 -0.93 5.80
CA ASN A 74 -2.26 -2.05 5.58
C ASN A 74 -2.55 -3.12 6.65
N ALA A 75 -3.49 -4.00 6.34
CA ALA A 75 -3.91 -5.08 7.20
C ALA A 75 -3.02 -6.31 7.05
N PHE A 76 -2.98 -7.15 8.07
CA PHE A 76 -2.37 -8.48 8.00
C PHE A 76 -3.42 -9.55 8.23
N SER A 77 -3.51 -10.52 7.32
CA SER A 77 -4.31 -11.74 7.49
C SER A 77 -3.41 -12.95 7.30
N GLY A 78 -3.18 -13.70 8.37
CA GLY A 78 -2.17 -14.76 8.42
C GLY A 78 -0.77 -14.20 8.15
N ARG A 79 -0.11 -14.70 7.09
CA ARG A 79 1.23 -14.23 6.65
C ARG A 79 1.17 -13.23 5.49
N ARG A 80 -0.02 -12.80 5.07
CA ARG A 80 -0.20 -11.93 3.91
C ARG A 80 -0.61 -10.53 4.35
N MET A 81 0.04 -9.54 3.74
CA MET A 81 -0.40 -8.15 3.83
C MET A 81 -1.57 -7.94 2.86
N ILE A 82 -2.63 -7.30 3.34
CA ILE A 82 -3.80 -6.89 2.57
C ILE A 82 -3.85 -5.36 2.58
N ARG A 83 -3.81 -4.75 1.40
CA ARG A 83 -3.96 -3.30 1.28
C ARG A 83 -5.43 -2.96 1.09
N LEU A 84 -5.98 -2.16 2.00
CA LEU A 84 -7.37 -1.70 1.97
C LEU A 84 -7.50 -0.50 1.04
N ALA A 85 -7.32 -0.72 -0.25
CA ALA A 85 -7.42 0.30 -1.29
C ALA A 85 -7.94 -0.33 -2.58
N ASP A 86 -8.44 0.50 -3.49
CA ASP A 86 -8.70 0.08 -4.86
C ASP A 86 -7.48 0.34 -5.75
N PHE A 87 -7.31 -0.53 -6.74
CA PHE A 87 -6.22 -0.48 -7.71
C PHE A 87 -6.71 -0.20 -9.13
N VAL A 88 -8.01 -0.38 -9.36
CA VAL A 88 -8.77 0.16 -10.49
C VAL A 88 -9.97 0.93 -9.94
N LYS A 89 -10.63 1.76 -10.75
CA LYS A 89 -11.82 2.46 -10.24
C LYS A 89 -12.90 1.44 -9.82
N PRO A 90 -13.67 1.71 -8.76
CA PRO A 90 -14.76 0.83 -8.35
C PRO A 90 -15.69 0.51 -9.52
N GLY A 91 -15.85 -0.79 -9.82
CA GLY A 91 -16.67 -1.29 -10.93
C GLY A 91 -15.93 -1.52 -12.26
N GLU A 92 -14.66 -1.13 -12.37
CA GLU A 92 -13.82 -1.43 -13.53
C GLU A 92 -13.14 -2.80 -13.39
N LYS A 93 -12.85 -3.44 -14.54
CA LYS A 93 -12.07 -4.68 -14.56
C LYS A 93 -10.58 -4.37 -14.59
N PRO A 94 -9.74 -5.16 -13.90
CA PRO A 94 -8.30 -5.05 -14.03
C PRO A 94 -7.84 -5.16 -15.49
N PRO A 95 -6.85 -4.35 -15.90
CA PRO A 95 -6.32 -4.38 -17.26
C PRO A 95 -5.73 -5.76 -17.62
N GLY A 96 -5.94 -6.17 -18.89
CA GLY A 96 -5.38 -7.41 -19.46
C GLY A 96 -3.96 -7.24 -20.01
N ARG A 97 -3.47 -8.25 -20.75
CA ARG A 97 -2.12 -8.24 -21.36
C ARG A 97 -1.90 -7.12 -22.37
N GLU A 98 -2.97 -6.67 -23.03
CA GLU A 98 -2.90 -5.57 -24.00
C GLU A 98 -2.44 -4.26 -23.34
N ALA A 99 -2.96 -3.93 -22.17
CA ALA A 99 -2.52 -2.76 -21.41
C ALA A 99 -1.03 -2.85 -21.01
N LEU A 100 -0.51 -4.05 -20.73
CA LEU A 100 0.92 -4.23 -20.50
C LEU A 100 1.73 -3.88 -21.77
N ARG A 101 1.26 -4.31 -22.95
CA ARG A 101 1.92 -3.94 -24.22
C ARG A 101 1.88 -2.44 -24.47
N GLU A 102 0.77 -1.77 -24.19
CA GLU A 102 0.66 -0.31 -24.28
C GLU A 102 1.59 0.42 -23.30
N ILE A 103 1.82 -0.14 -22.10
CA ILE A 103 2.79 0.39 -21.14
C ILE A 103 4.22 0.29 -21.70
N LEU A 104 4.52 -0.79 -22.42
CA LEU A 104 5.86 -1.11 -22.93
C LEU A 104 6.14 -0.51 -24.32
N ALA A 105 5.12 -0.16 -25.10
CA ALA A 105 5.26 0.31 -26.47
C ALA A 105 6.19 1.54 -26.62
N PRO A 106 6.12 2.59 -25.77
CA PRO A 106 7.04 3.72 -25.87
C PRO A 106 8.51 3.33 -25.66
N LEU A 107 8.76 2.43 -24.70
CA LEU A 107 10.10 1.91 -24.42
C LEU A 107 10.62 1.09 -25.60
N GLY A 108 9.81 0.16 -26.12
CA GLY A 108 10.19 -0.67 -27.27
C GLY A 108 10.43 0.16 -28.55
N ALA A 109 9.63 1.20 -28.79
CA ALA A 109 9.83 2.11 -29.92
C ALA A 109 11.15 2.91 -29.79
N HIS A 110 11.50 3.33 -28.57
CA HIS A 110 12.77 4.02 -28.30
C HIS A 110 13.98 3.09 -28.46
N GLU A 111 13.85 1.83 -28.02
CA GLU A 111 14.86 0.79 -28.20
C GLU A 111 15.10 0.46 -29.68
N ALA A 112 14.05 0.37 -30.49
CA ALA A 112 14.14 0.08 -31.92
C ALA A 112 14.95 1.11 -32.72
N ARG A 113 15.08 2.34 -32.22
CA ARG A 113 15.88 3.41 -32.83
C ARG A 113 17.39 3.23 -32.62
N LEU A 114 17.79 2.50 -31.58
CA LEU A 114 19.20 2.42 -31.17
C LEU A 114 20.09 1.75 -32.23
N GLY A 115 19.65 0.61 -32.77
CA GLY A 115 20.39 -0.13 -33.80
C GLY A 115 20.63 0.72 -35.06
N PRO A 116 19.58 1.26 -35.71
CA PRO A 116 19.72 2.10 -36.89
C PRO A 116 20.49 3.41 -36.66
N GLU A 117 20.35 4.06 -35.51
CA GLU A 117 20.98 5.36 -35.25
C GLU A 117 22.44 5.26 -34.80
N LEU A 118 22.80 4.20 -34.08
CA LEU A 118 24.08 4.09 -33.36
C LEU A 118 24.83 2.76 -33.57
N GLY A 119 24.23 1.78 -34.25
CA GLY A 119 24.86 0.47 -34.50
C GLY A 119 25.11 -0.35 -33.23
N VAL A 120 24.29 -0.15 -32.19
CA VAL A 120 24.43 -0.82 -30.90
C VAL A 120 23.35 -1.90 -30.75
N GLU A 121 23.75 -3.08 -30.28
CA GLU A 121 22.83 -4.16 -29.92
C GLU A 121 22.10 -3.88 -28.60
N LEU A 122 20.84 -4.29 -28.52
CA LEU A 122 20.01 -4.12 -27.33
C LEU A 122 20.44 -5.04 -26.18
N ALA A 123 20.01 -4.70 -24.96
CA ALA A 123 20.45 -5.35 -23.72
C ALA A 123 20.21 -6.87 -23.65
N GLY A 124 19.22 -7.39 -24.37
CA GLY A 124 18.90 -8.83 -24.45
C GLY A 124 19.60 -9.58 -25.59
N GLY A 125 20.43 -8.90 -26.40
CA GLY A 125 21.07 -9.44 -27.60
C GLY A 125 20.17 -9.36 -28.84
N GLY A 126 20.76 -8.99 -29.98
CA GLY A 126 20.02 -8.72 -31.22
C GLY A 126 18.96 -7.63 -31.03
N ASP A 127 17.73 -7.91 -31.47
CA ASP A 127 16.60 -6.96 -31.44
C ASP A 127 15.80 -6.98 -30.12
N LYS A 128 16.25 -7.72 -29.09
CA LYS A 128 15.53 -7.83 -27.82
C LYS A 128 16.02 -6.81 -26.80
N GLY A 129 15.19 -5.82 -26.52
CA GLY A 129 15.40 -4.83 -25.47
C GLY A 129 14.78 -5.17 -24.11
N LEU A 130 14.88 -4.20 -23.20
CA LEU A 130 14.23 -4.20 -21.89
C LEU A 130 12.72 -4.35 -22.02
N ALA A 131 12.06 -3.73 -23.02
CA ALA A 131 10.61 -3.86 -23.19
C ALA A 131 10.19 -5.33 -23.35
N ALA A 132 10.90 -6.10 -24.18
CA ALA A 132 10.63 -7.52 -24.39
C ALA A 132 10.89 -8.36 -23.13
N LEU A 133 11.98 -8.06 -22.40
CA LEU A 133 12.30 -8.73 -21.14
C LEU A 133 11.20 -8.52 -20.09
N VAL A 134 10.71 -7.28 -19.97
CA VAL A 134 9.61 -6.94 -19.04
C VAL A 134 8.31 -7.62 -19.46
N GLU A 135 7.98 -7.67 -20.76
CA GLU A 135 6.79 -8.38 -21.27
C GLU A 135 6.83 -9.88 -20.93
N GLU A 136 8.00 -10.51 -20.89
CA GLU A 136 8.14 -11.93 -20.54
C GLU A 136 8.00 -12.18 -19.03
N ILE A 137 8.61 -11.33 -18.20
CA ILE A 137 8.69 -11.53 -16.75
C ILE A 137 7.37 -11.18 -16.07
N VAL A 138 6.80 -10.00 -16.37
CA VAL A 138 5.65 -9.44 -15.65
C VAL A 138 4.42 -10.37 -15.60
N PRO A 139 4.05 -11.09 -16.66
CA PRO A 139 2.93 -12.04 -16.60
C PRO A 139 3.05 -13.09 -15.50
N ARG A 140 4.28 -13.50 -15.16
CA ARG A 140 4.58 -14.53 -14.15
C ARG A 140 4.57 -14.00 -12.72
N LEU A 141 4.45 -12.69 -12.51
CA LEU A 141 4.51 -12.05 -11.19
C LEU A 141 3.11 -11.78 -10.64
N GLU A 142 2.90 -12.08 -9.37
CA GLU A 142 1.58 -11.92 -8.73
C GLU A 142 1.33 -10.54 -8.12
N SER A 143 2.40 -9.83 -7.75
CA SER A 143 2.29 -8.58 -6.97
C SER A 143 3.43 -7.59 -7.30
N PRO A 144 3.26 -6.30 -6.96
CA PRO A 144 4.34 -5.32 -7.03
C PRO A 144 5.56 -5.71 -6.19
N ALA A 145 5.36 -6.37 -5.05
CA ALA A 145 6.45 -6.83 -4.20
C ALA A 145 7.32 -7.90 -4.90
N HIS A 146 6.70 -8.83 -5.64
CA HIS A 146 7.43 -9.79 -6.46
C HIS A 146 8.21 -9.08 -7.58
N TRP A 147 7.68 -7.99 -8.13
CA TRP A 147 8.40 -7.17 -9.12
C TRP A 147 9.61 -6.47 -8.52
N GLU A 148 9.50 -5.83 -7.36
CA GLU A 148 10.64 -5.18 -6.70
C GLU A 148 11.77 -6.18 -6.39
N GLN A 149 11.40 -7.40 -5.96
CA GLN A 149 12.36 -8.48 -5.70
C GLN A 149 13.00 -9.03 -6.98
N ALA A 150 12.24 -9.15 -8.07
CA ALA A 150 12.74 -9.67 -9.34
C ALA A 150 13.53 -8.62 -10.15
N ALA A 151 13.09 -7.37 -10.15
CA ALA A 151 13.63 -6.30 -10.98
C ALA A 151 15.11 -6.03 -10.67
N GLY A 152 15.51 -6.02 -9.40
CA GLY A 152 16.90 -5.80 -9.00
C GLY A 152 17.90 -6.73 -9.72
N PRO A 153 17.86 -8.05 -9.45
CA PRO A 153 18.81 -9.00 -10.03
C PRO A 153 18.59 -9.28 -11.51
N TYR A 154 17.33 -9.37 -11.98
CA TYR A 154 17.04 -9.87 -13.33
C TYR A 154 16.85 -8.77 -14.38
N VAL A 155 16.67 -7.51 -13.97
CA VAL A 155 16.38 -6.41 -14.90
C VAL A 155 17.37 -5.26 -14.73
N ILE A 156 17.47 -4.69 -13.52
CA ILE A 156 18.25 -3.49 -13.23
C ILE A 156 19.75 -3.76 -13.37
N ARG A 157 20.28 -4.83 -12.76
CA ARG A 157 21.72 -5.15 -12.85
C ARG A 157 22.19 -5.44 -14.29
N PRO A 158 21.50 -6.29 -15.08
CA PRO A 158 21.83 -6.48 -16.49
C PRO A 158 21.79 -5.16 -17.27
N LEU A 159 20.76 -4.34 -17.05
CA LEU A 159 20.60 -3.07 -17.74
C LEU A 159 21.74 -2.09 -17.42
N GLN A 160 22.11 -1.95 -16.14
CA GLN A 160 23.22 -1.10 -15.72
C GLN A 160 24.56 -1.56 -16.32
N THR A 161 24.76 -2.87 -16.42
CA THR A 161 25.96 -3.45 -17.04
C THR A 161 26.02 -3.12 -18.52
N TRP A 162 24.89 -3.27 -19.22
CA TRP A 162 24.78 -2.93 -20.63
C TRP A 162 24.98 -1.42 -20.90
N LEU A 163 24.32 -0.56 -20.12
CA LEU A 163 24.47 0.90 -20.23
C LEU A 163 25.93 1.34 -20.04
N ARG A 164 26.64 0.74 -19.06
CA ARG A 164 28.05 1.04 -18.81
C ARG A 164 28.94 0.69 -20.00
N ARG A 165 28.73 -0.49 -20.60
CA ARG A 165 29.48 -0.93 -21.81
C ARG A 165 29.23 -0.02 -23.00
N CYS A 166 28.00 0.47 -23.16
CA CYS A 166 27.67 1.43 -24.22
C CYS A 166 28.35 2.78 -23.95
N GLN A 167 28.34 3.25 -22.70
CA GLN A 167 29.01 4.48 -22.29
C GLN A 167 30.52 4.45 -22.56
N GLU A 168 31.19 3.32 -22.31
CA GLU A 168 32.62 3.17 -22.61
C GLU A 168 32.96 3.34 -24.10
N LYS A 169 32.03 2.94 -25.00
CA LYS A 169 32.23 3.02 -26.46
C LYS A 169 31.76 4.35 -27.05
N LEU A 170 30.73 4.97 -26.46
CA LEU A 170 29.99 6.09 -27.05
C LEU A 170 30.02 7.36 -26.18
N ALA A 171 30.97 7.46 -25.24
CA ALA A 171 31.03 8.56 -24.28
C ALA A 171 30.95 9.96 -24.91
N HIS A 172 31.52 10.12 -26.11
CA HIS A 172 31.59 11.40 -26.83
C HIS A 172 30.51 11.57 -27.91
N ASP A 173 29.62 10.60 -28.09
CA ASP A 173 28.53 10.72 -29.08
C ASP A 173 27.31 11.43 -28.45
N MET A 174 27.02 12.64 -28.94
CA MET A 174 25.89 13.44 -28.45
C MET A 174 24.53 12.76 -28.70
N ARG A 175 24.41 11.93 -29.74
CA ARG A 175 23.19 11.18 -30.04
C ARG A 175 22.96 10.08 -29.00
N TRP A 176 24.04 9.42 -28.56
CA TRP A 176 23.98 8.46 -27.46
C TRP A 176 23.55 9.13 -26.14
N GLN A 177 24.13 10.29 -25.81
CA GLN A 177 23.78 11.01 -24.58
C GLN A 177 22.29 11.41 -24.56
N ALA A 178 21.77 11.93 -25.67
CA ALA A 178 20.36 12.26 -25.82
C ALA A 178 19.48 11.00 -25.70
N TRP A 179 19.82 9.93 -26.44
CA TRP A 179 19.09 8.66 -26.40
C TRP A 179 19.07 8.05 -25.00
N GLN A 180 20.20 8.09 -24.28
CA GLN A 180 20.34 7.53 -22.93
C GLN A 180 19.49 8.28 -21.92
N LEU A 181 19.45 9.62 -21.99
CA LEU A 181 18.63 10.45 -21.11
C LEU A 181 17.14 10.08 -21.24
N ASP A 182 16.64 10.04 -22.47
CA ASP A 182 15.25 9.67 -22.78
C ASP A 182 14.96 8.23 -22.33
N PHE A 183 15.90 7.31 -22.59
CA PHE A 183 15.76 5.90 -22.21
C PHE A 183 15.65 5.72 -20.69
N ILE A 184 16.46 6.43 -19.89
CA ILE A 184 16.39 6.36 -18.41
C ILE A 184 15.03 6.89 -17.91
N GLN A 185 14.53 7.99 -18.48
CA GLN A 185 13.21 8.52 -18.12
C GLN A 185 12.08 7.55 -18.47
N LEU A 186 12.16 6.92 -19.65
CA LEU A 186 11.22 5.88 -20.07
C LEU A 186 11.29 4.66 -19.15
N CYS A 187 12.48 4.18 -18.77
CA CYS A 187 12.65 3.06 -17.84
C CYS A 187 11.95 3.32 -16.51
N ASN A 188 12.19 4.49 -15.90
CA ASN A 188 11.57 4.86 -14.63
C ASN A 188 10.03 4.90 -14.74
N THR A 189 9.53 5.52 -15.80
CA THR A 189 8.08 5.60 -16.07
C THR A 189 7.48 4.20 -16.30
N THR A 190 8.15 3.35 -17.07
CA THR A 190 7.72 1.97 -17.35
C THR A 190 7.69 1.14 -16.07
N PHE A 191 8.73 1.18 -15.24
CA PHE A 191 8.77 0.41 -13.99
C PHE A 191 7.68 0.84 -13.01
N GLU A 192 7.40 2.14 -12.94
CA GLU A 192 6.30 2.63 -12.12
C GLU A 192 4.94 2.16 -12.65
N ARG A 193 4.70 2.23 -13.96
CA ARG A 193 3.46 1.77 -14.60
C ARG A 193 3.28 0.26 -14.50
N VAL A 194 4.35 -0.53 -14.64
CA VAL A 194 4.35 -1.99 -14.42
C VAL A 194 3.99 -2.32 -12.98
N SER A 195 4.55 -1.60 -12.02
CA SER A 195 4.22 -1.79 -10.60
C SER A 195 2.73 -1.52 -10.36
N ARG A 196 2.16 -0.47 -10.96
CA ARG A 196 0.71 -0.19 -10.90
C ARG A 196 -0.13 -1.29 -11.57
N PHE A 197 0.28 -1.76 -12.75
CA PHE A 197 -0.37 -2.86 -13.47
C PHE A 197 -0.40 -4.16 -12.64
N LEU A 198 0.69 -4.48 -11.92
CA LEU A 198 0.71 -5.64 -11.04
C LEU A 198 -0.20 -5.45 -9.82
N ALA A 199 -0.30 -4.23 -9.30
CA ALA A 199 -1.19 -3.92 -8.18
C ALA A 199 -2.67 -4.16 -8.53
N THR A 200 -3.08 -3.98 -9.79
CA THR A 200 -4.47 -4.25 -10.21
C THR A 200 -4.87 -5.73 -10.08
N ARG A 201 -3.91 -6.65 -9.98
CA ARG A 201 -4.19 -8.07 -9.71
C ARG A 201 -4.76 -8.30 -8.31
N GLU A 202 -4.54 -7.35 -7.40
CA GLU A 202 -5.08 -7.39 -6.04
C GLU A 202 -6.53 -6.87 -5.96
N GLN A 203 -7.09 -6.31 -7.05
CA GLN A 203 -8.46 -5.75 -7.03
C GLN A 203 -9.52 -6.76 -6.61
N ALA A 204 -9.43 -8.02 -7.05
CA ALA A 204 -10.40 -9.03 -6.69
C ALA A 204 -10.47 -9.28 -5.17
N LEU A 205 -9.35 -9.05 -4.45
CA LEU A 205 -9.35 -9.07 -3.00
C LEU A 205 -10.06 -7.83 -2.45
N SER A 206 -9.74 -6.63 -2.94
CA SER A 206 -10.42 -5.38 -2.55
C SER A 206 -11.94 -5.46 -2.73
N ASP A 207 -12.41 -6.03 -3.84
CA ASP A 207 -13.84 -6.23 -4.11
C ASP A 207 -14.50 -7.18 -3.10
N ARG A 208 -13.79 -8.22 -2.65
CA ARG A 208 -14.29 -9.12 -1.59
C ARG A 208 -14.39 -8.41 -0.26
N VAL A 209 -13.37 -7.63 0.12
CA VAL A 209 -13.39 -6.83 1.35
C VAL A 209 -14.54 -5.83 1.34
N ARG A 210 -14.77 -5.16 0.21
CA ARG A 210 -15.89 -4.24 0.02
C ARG A 210 -17.24 -4.94 0.26
N LYS A 211 -17.44 -6.13 -0.31
CA LYS A 211 -18.65 -6.94 -0.08
C LYS A 211 -18.80 -7.35 1.39
N ALA A 212 -17.71 -7.74 2.05
CA ALA A 212 -17.71 -8.08 3.47
C ALA A 212 -18.07 -6.86 4.35
N LEU A 213 -17.55 -5.67 4.03
CA LEU A 213 -17.93 -4.42 4.70
C LEU A 213 -19.41 -4.10 4.54
N GLN A 214 -19.96 -4.28 3.34
CA GLN A 214 -21.39 -4.07 3.09
C GLN A 214 -22.25 -5.06 3.89
N ALA A 215 -21.87 -6.33 3.90
CA ALA A 215 -22.55 -7.35 4.70
C ALA A 215 -22.46 -7.08 6.21
N ALA A 216 -21.39 -6.42 6.66
CA ALA A 216 -21.20 -6.00 8.04
C ALA A 216 -22.00 -4.74 8.44
N GLY A 217 -22.68 -4.09 7.49
CA GLY A 217 -23.55 -2.94 7.75
C GLY A 217 -23.02 -1.60 7.23
N HIS A 218 -21.89 -1.57 6.51
CA HIS A 218 -21.48 -0.35 5.83
C HIS A 218 -22.44 -0.05 4.66
N PRO A 219 -22.95 1.19 4.52
CA PRO A 219 -23.83 1.55 3.40
C PRO A 219 -23.19 1.23 2.04
N GLU A 220 -24.02 0.86 1.06
CA GLU A 220 -23.55 0.78 -0.33
C GLU A 220 -22.99 2.12 -0.77
N SER A 221 -21.83 2.10 -1.41
CA SER A 221 -21.11 3.30 -1.77
C SER A 221 -20.22 3.06 -2.98
N ARG A 222 -20.05 4.12 -3.80
CA ARG A 222 -19.10 4.17 -4.90
C ARG A 222 -17.72 4.69 -4.47
N GLU A 223 -17.55 5.00 -3.19
CA GLU A 223 -16.28 5.44 -2.62
C GLU A 223 -15.20 4.34 -2.72
N THR A 224 -13.94 4.75 -2.64
CA THR A 224 -12.81 3.82 -2.62
C THR A 224 -12.83 2.95 -1.37
N LEU A 225 -12.24 1.76 -1.44
CA LEU A 225 -12.13 0.86 -0.29
C LEU A 225 -11.36 1.52 0.87
N SER A 226 -10.35 2.33 0.55
CA SER A 226 -9.60 3.13 1.51
C SER A 226 -10.51 4.11 2.26
N ARG A 227 -11.35 4.87 1.54
CA ARG A 227 -12.33 5.77 2.16
C ARG A 227 -13.32 5.02 3.04
N MET A 228 -13.87 3.91 2.58
CA MET A 228 -14.79 3.10 3.39
C MET A 228 -14.12 2.58 4.67
N ALA A 229 -12.90 2.03 4.56
CA ALA A 229 -12.16 1.53 5.73
C ALA A 229 -11.82 2.66 6.72
N LEU A 230 -11.41 3.83 6.23
CA LEU A 230 -11.15 5.00 7.06
C LEU A 230 -12.42 5.56 7.69
N ASN A 231 -13.56 5.56 6.99
CA ASN A 231 -14.83 6.00 7.54
C ASN A 231 -15.28 5.14 8.73
N VAL A 232 -15.08 3.82 8.64
CA VAL A 232 -15.32 2.91 9.77
C VAL A 232 -14.47 3.31 10.98
N LEU A 233 -13.17 3.54 10.80
CA LEU A 233 -12.28 3.92 11.89
C LEU A 233 -12.60 5.31 12.44
N ALA A 234 -12.78 6.30 11.58
CA ALA A 234 -13.09 7.69 11.95
C ALA A 234 -14.43 7.81 12.70
N SER A 235 -15.33 6.83 12.52
CA SER A 235 -16.60 6.77 13.24
C SER A 235 -16.53 6.01 14.57
N LEU A 236 -15.35 5.54 15.01
CA LEU A 236 -15.20 4.83 16.28
C LEU A 236 -15.20 5.79 17.48
N PRO A 237 -16.09 5.58 18.47
CA PRO A 237 -16.01 6.31 19.73
C PRO A 237 -14.68 6.07 20.45
N GLY A 238 -14.03 7.13 20.92
CA GLY A 238 -12.75 7.05 21.65
C GLY A 238 -11.52 6.93 20.76
N LEU A 239 -11.65 7.08 19.45
CA LEU A 239 -10.51 7.23 18.55
C LEU A 239 -10.32 8.71 18.16
N ASP A 240 -9.14 9.28 18.44
CA ASP A 240 -8.87 10.70 18.18
C ASP A 240 -8.18 10.96 16.84
N CYS A 241 -7.35 10.02 16.37
CA CYS A 241 -6.57 10.24 15.15
C CYS A 241 -6.28 8.95 14.38
N VAL A 242 -6.47 9.01 13.05
CA VAL A 242 -6.07 7.95 12.12
C VAL A 242 -4.83 8.38 11.33
N LEU A 243 -3.69 7.75 11.60
CA LEU A 243 -2.41 8.07 10.98
C LEU A 243 -2.28 7.40 9.60
N CYS A 244 -2.43 8.19 8.54
CA CYS A 244 -2.28 7.75 7.16
C CYS A 244 -0.88 8.04 6.60
N GLY A 245 -0.10 7.00 6.32
CA GLY A 245 1.20 7.13 5.64
C GLY A 245 1.06 7.04 4.12
N MET A 246 1.33 8.14 3.40
CA MET A 246 1.11 8.24 1.95
C MET A 246 2.29 8.89 1.23
N ARG A 247 2.52 8.48 -0.02
CA ARG A 247 3.63 8.97 -0.87
C ARG A 247 3.17 9.69 -2.14
N ARG A 248 1.86 9.81 -2.34
CA ARG A 248 1.26 10.42 -3.54
C ARG A 248 0.13 11.35 -3.15
N THR A 249 0.05 12.48 -3.83
CA THR A 249 -1.00 13.50 -3.62
C THR A 249 -2.40 12.94 -3.88
N GLU A 250 -2.55 12.07 -4.89
CA GLU A 250 -3.83 11.40 -5.20
C GLU A 250 -4.36 10.57 -4.02
N TYR A 251 -3.47 9.89 -3.28
CA TYR A 251 -3.87 9.10 -2.09
C TYR A 251 -4.25 10.01 -0.92
N VAL A 252 -3.56 11.15 -0.77
CA VAL A 252 -3.91 12.14 0.25
C VAL A 252 -5.29 12.72 -0.02
N ALA A 253 -5.57 13.12 -1.27
CA ALA A 253 -6.89 13.62 -1.67
C ALA A 253 -8.00 12.56 -1.48
N ASP A 254 -7.70 11.29 -1.74
CA ASP A 254 -8.61 10.19 -1.43
C ASP A 254 -8.93 10.12 0.08
N ALA A 255 -7.92 10.00 0.95
CA ALA A 255 -8.16 9.89 2.39
C ALA A 255 -8.82 11.13 3.02
N MET A 256 -8.50 12.33 2.54
CA MET A 256 -9.14 13.56 3.03
C MET A 256 -10.65 13.60 2.75
N GLY A 257 -11.12 12.91 1.71
CA GLY A 257 -12.54 12.80 1.40
C GLY A 257 -13.37 12.11 2.48
N VAL A 258 -12.74 11.41 3.43
CA VAL A 258 -13.43 10.80 4.59
C VAL A 258 -14.11 11.86 5.46
N ALA A 259 -13.57 13.07 5.53
CA ALA A 259 -14.16 14.17 6.30
C ALA A 259 -15.54 14.60 5.75
N GLU A 260 -15.85 14.29 4.49
CA GLU A 260 -17.12 14.60 3.84
C GLU A 260 -18.11 13.42 3.91
N MET A 261 -17.70 12.27 4.42
CA MET A 261 -18.54 11.08 4.51
C MET A 261 -19.47 11.14 5.73
N THR A 262 -20.68 10.59 5.57
CA THR A 262 -21.57 10.34 6.70
C THR A 262 -20.94 9.31 7.64
N PRO A 263 -20.83 9.62 8.94
CA PRO A 263 -20.37 8.65 9.94
C PRO A 263 -21.23 7.39 9.94
N VAL A 264 -20.61 6.26 10.29
CA VAL A 264 -21.25 4.94 10.32
C VAL A 264 -21.19 4.32 11.71
N GLU A 265 -21.96 3.25 11.95
CA GLU A 265 -21.87 2.46 13.19
C GLU A 265 -20.57 1.62 13.21
N GLY A 266 -19.43 2.28 13.37
CA GLY A 266 -18.10 1.70 13.18
C GLY A 266 -17.84 0.47 14.07
N LEU A 267 -18.27 0.52 15.34
CA LEU A 267 -18.11 -0.60 16.27
C LEU A 267 -18.96 -1.81 15.87
N GLY A 268 -20.20 -1.58 15.42
CA GLY A 268 -21.08 -2.61 14.91
C GLY A 268 -20.53 -3.24 13.63
N ILE A 269 -20.03 -2.42 12.71
CA ILE A 269 -19.38 -2.89 11.48
C ILE A 269 -18.15 -3.75 11.81
N LEU A 270 -17.25 -3.29 12.68
CA LEU A 270 -16.07 -4.08 13.05
C LEU A 270 -16.44 -5.41 13.73
N SER A 271 -17.51 -5.44 14.53
CA SER A 271 -17.98 -6.67 15.19
C SER A 271 -18.57 -7.68 14.20
N ASN A 272 -19.24 -7.20 13.15
CA ASN A 272 -19.89 -8.03 12.14
C ASN A 272 -18.99 -8.35 10.94
N PHE A 273 -17.83 -7.70 10.82
CA PHE A 273 -16.92 -7.88 9.70
C PHE A 273 -16.28 -9.28 9.73
N GLN A 274 -16.67 -10.09 8.73
CA GLN A 274 -16.12 -11.42 8.49
C GLN A 274 -15.26 -11.36 7.21
N PRO A 275 -13.91 -11.36 7.34
CA PRO A 275 -13.00 -11.19 6.21
C PRO A 275 -12.92 -12.35 5.22
#